data_AF-A0A9E5NXA2-F1
#
_entry.id   AF-A0A9E5NXA2-F1
#
_cell.length_a   1.000
_cell.length_b   1.000
_cell.length_c   1.000
_cell.angle_alpha   90.00
_cell.angle_beta   90.00
_cell.angle_gamma   90.00
#
_symmetry.space_group_name_H-M   'P 1'
#
loop_
_entity.id
_entity.type
_entity.pdbx_description
1 polymer ?
#
loop_
_entity_poly.entity_id
_entity_poly.type
_entity_poly.pdbx_seq_one_letter_code
_entity_poly.pdbx_strand_id
1 'polypeptide(L)'
;MVDAERPTGFNSEDLLTAVFEAMPLAMLLVESSLIIRWASKKGAILFGCEQETLVGQSIRPNQNGHWTLVDGHDFHEKIRNLFRSGDSITGEEQIISLYSNGKRIERHIRMNASLLESADTPLVLMAIEDITPLKELEEKSKETERLSLSIQMIRNAIHDLNQPLSALVGNLDLLEQHLSVDAPLRARVEKILESANGVTEVVRRLQMIVHAPKKREVLRAGTTRPMAYGRIDRGAGHDSP
;
A
#
# COMPACT_ATOMS: atom_id res chain seq x y z
N MET A 1 -55.25 10.28 23.27
CA MET A 1 -53.87 10.73 23.03
C MET A 1 -53.00 9.53 23.39
N VAL A 2 -52.46 8.86 22.38
CA VAL A 2 -51.70 7.62 22.54
C VAL A 2 -50.29 8.00 22.97
N ASP A 3 -49.89 7.56 24.17
CA ASP A 3 -48.50 7.57 24.61
C ASP A 3 -47.68 6.74 23.63
N ALA A 4 -46.86 7.42 22.83
CA ALA A 4 -45.84 6.77 22.03
C ALA A 4 -44.72 6.37 22.98
N GLU A 5 -44.74 5.11 23.41
CA GLU A 5 -43.60 4.42 23.99
C GLU A 5 -42.39 4.62 23.06
N ARG A 6 -41.43 5.43 23.49
CA ARG A 6 -40.08 5.41 22.91
C ARG A 6 -39.52 4.01 23.19
N PRO A 7 -39.01 3.26 22.20
CA PRO A 7 -38.35 2.00 22.48
C PRO A 7 -37.09 2.30 23.29
N THR A 8 -37.17 2.06 24.60
CA THR A 8 -36.08 2.21 25.56
C THR A 8 -35.24 0.93 25.56
N GLY A 9 -33.94 1.08 25.28
CA GLY A 9 -32.92 0.08 25.56
C GLY A 9 -32.41 -0.65 24.32
N PHE A 10 -31.25 -0.26 23.82
CA PHE A 10 -30.44 -1.18 23.02
C PHE A 10 -30.03 -2.33 23.94
N ASN A 11 -30.28 -3.58 23.53
CA ASN A 11 -29.70 -4.74 24.20
C ASN A 11 -28.16 -4.65 24.08
N SER A 12 -27.44 -4.80 25.19
CA SER A 12 -25.98 -4.71 25.23
C SER A 12 -25.32 -5.72 24.27
N GLU A 13 -25.90 -6.89 24.07
CA GLU A 13 -25.39 -7.90 23.14
C GLU A 13 -25.55 -7.46 21.68
N ASP A 14 -26.70 -6.87 21.33
CA ASP A 14 -26.96 -6.38 19.96
C ASP A 14 -26.05 -5.20 19.62
N LEU A 15 -25.79 -4.32 20.60
CA LEU A 15 -24.87 -3.19 20.44
C LEU A 15 -23.43 -3.66 20.24
N LEU A 16 -22.93 -4.58 21.08
CA LEU A 16 -21.57 -5.12 20.94
C LEU A 16 -21.39 -5.84 19.59
N THR A 17 -22.38 -6.64 19.20
CA THR A 17 -22.38 -7.32 17.88
C THR A 17 -22.33 -6.28 16.75
N ALA A 18 -23.17 -5.25 16.81
CA ALA A 18 -23.20 -4.19 15.80
C ALA A 18 -21.87 -3.42 15.74
N VAL A 19 -21.26 -3.12 16.88
CA VAL A 19 -19.96 -2.43 16.94
C VAL A 19 -18.87 -3.28 16.32
N PHE A 20 -18.76 -4.56 16.69
CA PHE A 20 -17.72 -5.43 16.15
C PHE A 20 -17.92 -5.72 14.66
N GLU A 21 -19.16 -5.86 14.19
CA GLU A 21 -19.46 -6.05 12.75
C GLU A 21 -19.24 -4.78 11.92
N ALA A 22 -19.35 -3.59 12.52
CA ALA A 22 -19.05 -2.33 11.86
C ALA A 22 -17.55 -2.04 11.75
N MET A 23 -16.72 -2.68 12.60
CA MET A 23 -15.27 -2.49 12.54
C MET A 23 -14.68 -3.12 11.27
N PRO A 24 -13.74 -2.44 10.58
CA PRO A 24 -13.09 -2.96 9.38
C PRO A 24 -11.99 -3.99 9.71
N LEU A 25 -12.05 -4.64 10.87
CA LEU A 25 -11.04 -5.57 11.37
C LEU A 25 -11.61 -6.97 11.45
N ALA A 26 -10.79 -7.97 11.14
CA ALA A 26 -11.10 -9.36 11.42
C ALA A 26 -10.97 -9.61 12.92
N MET A 27 -12.11 -9.72 13.60
CA MET A 27 -12.16 -9.97 15.04
C MET A 27 -12.48 -11.43 15.34
N LEU A 28 -11.77 -12.02 16.31
CA LEU A 28 -11.96 -13.37 16.81
C LEU A 28 -11.96 -13.37 18.34
N LEU A 29 -12.87 -14.16 18.93
CA LEU A 29 -12.86 -14.46 20.35
C LEU A 29 -12.42 -15.91 20.52
N VAL A 30 -11.35 -16.13 21.26
CA VAL A 30 -10.73 -17.45 21.43
C VAL A 30 -10.74 -17.82 22.91
N GLU A 31 -11.06 -19.06 23.24
CA GLU A 31 -10.97 -19.57 24.61
C GLU A 31 -9.59 -20.17 24.91
N SER A 32 -9.30 -20.46 26.18
CA SER A 32 -7.98 -20.95 26.65
C SER A 32 -7.54 -22.29 26.02
N SER A 33 -8.49 -23.08 25.53
CA SER A 33 -8.22 -24.30 24.75
C SER A 33 -7.68 -24.02 23.33
N LEU A 34 -7.65 -22.74 22.93
CA LEU A 34 -7.34 -22.22 21.60
C LEU A 34 -8.39 -22.59 20.55
N ILE A 35 -9.67 -22.58 20.97
CA ILE A 35 -10.84 -22.77 20.10
C ILE A 35 -11.52 -21.40 19.88
N ILE A 36 -11.96 -21.14 18.65
CA ILE A 36 -12.69 -19.92 18.30
C ILE A 36 -14.13 -20.03 18.85
N ARG A 37 -14.50 -19.13 19.76
CA ARG A 37 -15.86 -19.02 20.30
C ARG A 37 -16.74 -18.08 19.50
N TRP A 38 -16.15 -17.09 18.86
CA TRP A 38 -16.85 -16.12 18.02
C TRP A 38 -15.90 -15.55 16.97
N ALA A 39 -16.44 -15.19 15.82
CA ALA A 39 -15.73 -14.52 14.75
C ALA A 39 -16.64 -13.46 14.14
N SER A 40 -16.09 -12.31 13.74
CA SER A 40 -16.77 -11.30 12.91
C SER A 40 -16.90 -11.77 11.46
N LYS A 41 -17.80 -11.16 10.68
CA LYS A 41 -17.86 -11.38 9.21
C LYS A 41 -16.53 -11.04 8.51
N LYS A 42 -15.83 -10.02 8.98
CA LYS A 42 -14.49 -9.68 8.45
C LYS A 42 -13.46 -10.77 8.72
N GLY A 43 -13.58 -11.47 9.85
CA GLY A 43 -12.82 -12.68 10.14
C GLY A 43 -13.06 -13.78 9.09
N ALA A 44 -14.32 -14.10 8.83
CA ALA A 44 -14.71 -15.06 7.78
C ALA A 44 -14.12 -14.73 6.41
N ILE A 45 -14.20 -13.45 6.01
CA ILE A 45 -13.62 -12.97 4.75
C ILE A 45 -12.09 -13.11 4.75
N LEU A 46 -11.41 -12.73 5.83
CA LEU A 46 -9.94 -12.83 5.92
C LEU A 46 -9.50 -14.28 5.76
N PHE A 47 -10.08 -15.21 6.51
CA PHE A 47 -9.72 -16.63 6.48
C PHE A 47 -10.29 -17.37 5.26
N GLY A 48 -11.19 -16.76 4.50
CA GLY A 48 -11.75 -17.32 3.27
C GLY A 48 -12.64 -18.54 3.50
N CYS A 49 -13.41 -18.54 4.59
CA CYS A 49 -14.33 -19.59 5.01
C CYS A 49 -15.66 -19.00 5.53
N GLU A 50 -16.68 -19.83 5.75
CA GLU A 50 -17.94 -19.38 6.32
C GLU A 50 -17.79 -19.08 7.82
N GLN A 51 -18.52 -18.08 8.33
CA GLN A 51 -18.41 -17.64 9.73
C GLN A 51 -18.76 -18.77 10.71
N GLU A 52 -19.78 -19.56 10.36
CA GLU A 52 -20.23 -20.72 11.12
C GLU A 52 -19.17 -21.83 11.16
N THR A 53 -18.39 -21.97 10.09
CA THR A 53 -17.28 -22.94 10.04
C THR A 53 -16.04 -22.48 10.80
N LEU A 54 -15.90 -21.19 11.10
CA LEU A 54 -14.81 -20.66 11.94
C LEU A 54 -15.03 -20.96 13.42
N VAL A 55 -16.26 -20.83 13.89
CA VAL A 55 -16.61 -21.10 15.28
C VAL A 55 -16.42 -22.59 15.58
N GLY A 56 -15.76 -22.91 16.69
CA GLY A 56 -15.41 -24.27 17.08
C GLY A 56 -14.10 -24.79 16.47
N GLN A 57 -13.50 -24.09 15.51
CA GLN A 57 -12.17 -24.46 14.99
C GLN A 57 -11.08 -24.12 15.99
N SER A 58 -10.06 -24.96 16.03
CA SER A 58 -8.86 -24.65 16.79
C SER A 58 -7.90 -23.82 15.95
N ILE A 59 -7.31 -22.79 16.56
CA ILE A 59 -6.18 -22.06 15.98
C ILE A 59 -4.84 -22.78 16.20
N ARG A 60 -4.85 -24.04 16.67
CA ARG A 60 -3.67 -24.92 16.80
C ARG A 60 -3.36 -25.64 15.49
N PRO A 61 -2.12 -26.11 15.29
CA PRO A 61 -1.82 -26.97 14.15
C PRO A 61 -2.49 -28.34 14.36
N ASN A 62 -2.95 -28.95 13.28
CA ASN A 62 -3.45 -30.32 13.27
C ASN A 62 -2.29 -31.34 13.28
N GLN A 63 -2.62 -32.63 13.33
CA GLN A 63 -1.66 -33.74 13.45
C GLN A 63 -0.65 -33.83 12.30
N ASN A 64 -0.91 -33.18 11.15
CA ASN A 64 -0.02 -33.13 9.99
C ASN A 64 0.83 -31.85 9.94
N GLY A 65 0.87 -31.08 11.04
CA GLY A 65 1.54 -29.77 11.09
C GLY A 65 0.86 -28.68 10.26
N HIS A 66 -0.26 -29.01 9.59
CA HIS A 66 -1.07 -28.05 8.86
C HIS A 66 -2.05 -27.38 9.79
N TRP A 67 -2.31 -26.13 9.54
CA TRP A 67 -3.23 -25.35 10.34
C TRP A 67 -4.53 -25.27 9.58
N THR A 68 -5.65 -25.44 10.28
CA THR A 68 -6.95 -25.42 9.63
C THR A 68 -7.23 -24.07 8.97
N LEU A 69 -6.54 -23.00 9.40
CA LEU A 69 -6.74 -21.62 8.92
C LEU A 69 -5.44 -20.86 8.60
N VAL A 70 -4.31 -21.12 9.29
CA VAL A 70 -3.07 -20.28 9.20
C VAL A 70 -1.77 -21.06 9.36
N ASP A 71 -0.95 -21.25 8.32
CA ASP A 71 0.27 -22.08 8.40
C ASP A 71 1.60 -21.34 8.57
N GLY A 72 2.54 -21.99 9.29
CA GLY A 72 3.95 -21.59 9.37
C GLY A 72 4.31 -20.55 10.44
N HIS A 73 3.46 -20.27 11.42
CA HIS A 73 3.67 -19.16 12.36
C HIS A 73 3.40 -19.50 13.83
N ASP A 74 4.18 -18.88 14.73
CA ASP A 74 4.02 -18.94 16.20
C ASP A 74 2.73 -18.26 16.71
N PHE A 75 1.76 -18.02 15.82
CA PHE A 75 0.48 -17.35 16.10
C PHE A 75 -0.20 -17.93 17.35
N HIS A 76 -0.38 -19.25 17.40
CA HIS A 76 -0.99 -19.92 18.54
C HIS A 76 -0.17 -19.87 19.83
N GLU A 77 1.16 -19.78 19.72
CA GLU A 77 2.06 -19.77 20.86
C GLU A 77 2.00 -18.39 21.54
N LYS A 78 1.92 -17.33 20.74
CA LYS A 78 1.66 -15.97 21.23
C LYS A 78 0.33 -15.89 21.98
N ILE A 79 -0.75 -16.42 21.40
CA ILE A 79 -2.05 -16.43 22.08
C ILE A 79 -2.02 -17.29 23.35
N ARG A 80 -1.34 -18.44 23.32
CA ARG A 80 -1.12 -19.26 24.52
C ARG A 80 -0.34 -18.51 25.59
N ASN A 81 0.72 -17.78 25.21
CA ASN A 81 1.53 -17.00 26.13
C ASN A 81 0.74 -15.84 26.71
N LEU A 82 -0.13 -15.19 25.91
CA LEU A 82 -1.06 -14.17 26.39
C LEU A 82 -2.00 -14.75 27.47
N PHE A 83 -2.59 -15.94 27.25
CA PHE A 83 -3.40 -16.61 28.28
C PHE A 83 -2.62 -16.91 29.58
N ARG A 84 -1.31 -17.12 29.51
CA ARG A 84 -0.47 -17.46 30.67
C ARG A 84 0.10 -16.25 31.39
N SER A 85 0.46 -15.20 30.65
CA SER A 85 1.11 -13.99 31.17
C SER A 85 0.13 -12.88 31.48
N GLY A 86 -0.99 -12.81 30.74
CA GLY A 86 -1.90 -11.65 30.74
C GLY A 86 -1.43 -10.49 29.87
N ASP A 87 -0.24 -10.56 29.27
CA ASP A 87 0.34 -9.47 28.50
C ASP A 87 -0.34 -9.31 27.14
N SER A 88 -0.99 -8.17 26.92
CA SER A 88 -1.66 -7.86 25.65
C SER A 88 -0.66 -7.70 24.50
N ILE A 89 -1.04 -8.16 23.31
CA ILE A 89 -0.32 -7.93 22.06
C ILE A 89 -0.87 -6.66 21.42
N THR A 90 0.02 -5.74 21.02
CA THR A 90 -0.39 -4.47 20.38
C THR A 90 0.42 -4.22 19.12
N GLY A 91 -0.27 -4.01 17.99
CA GLY A 91 0.29 -3.56 16.73
C GLY A 91 1.29 -4.50 16.09
N GLU A 92 1.26 -5.79 16.44
CA GLU A 92 2.28 -6.73 15.98
C GLU A 92 2.06 -7.11 14.51
N GLU A 93 3.04 -6.83 13.67
CA GLU A 93 3.00 -7.18 12.24
C GLU A 93 3.60 -8.57 12.01
N GLN A 94 2.89 -9.40 11.25
CA GLN A 94 3.33 -10.75 10.92
C GLN A 94 2.85 -11.14 9.52
N ILE A 95 3.66 -11.90 8.79
CA ILE A 95 3.19 -12.59 7.58
C ILE A 95 2.47 -13.85 8.03
N ILE A 96 1.32 -14.15 7.45
CA ILE A 96 0.58 -15.39 7.65
C ILE A 96 0.32 -16.09 6.33
N SER A 97 0.35 -17.42 6.32
CA SER A 97 -0.10 -18.22 5.18
C SER A 97 -1.52 -18.71 5.41
N LEU A 98 -2.48 -18.24 4.62
CA LEU A 98 -3.86 -18.69 4.65
C LEU A 98 -4.10 -19.79 3.63
N TYR A 99 -4.86 -20.82 4.03
CA TYR A 99 -5.39 -21.81 3.10
C TYR A 99 -6.84 -21.48 2.79
N SER A 100 -7.12 -21.03 1.58
CA SER A 100 -8.49 -20.79 1.11
C SER A 100 -8.68 -21.43 -0.26
N ASN A 101 -9.77 -22.18 -0.43
CA ASN A 101 -10.14 -22.86 -1.68
C ASN A 101 -9.02 -23.74 -2.28
N GLY A 102 -8.25 -24.43 -1.43
CA GLY A 102 -7.14 -25.31 -1.86
C GLY A 102 -5.87 -24.58 -2.30
N LYS A 103 -5.82 -23.24 -2.18
CA LYS A 103 -4.62 -22.43 -2.48
C LYS A 103 -4.06 -21.80 -1.21
N ARG A 104 -2.72 -21.80 -1.09
CA ARG A 104 -1.99 -21.06 -0.06
C ARG A 104 -1.78 -19.62 -0.53
N ILE A 105 -2.20 -18.65 0.29
CA ILE A 105 -2.07 -17.21 0.04
C ILE A 105 -1.35 -16.58 1.22
N GLU A 106 -0.28 -15.83 0.95
CA GLU A 106 0.41 -15.06 1.98
C GLU A 106 -0.29 -13.72 2.21
N ARG A 107 -0.42 -13.33 3.47
CA ARG A 107 -0.97 -12.04 3.89
C ARG A 107 -0.06 -11.40 4.93
N HIS A 108 0.15 -10.10 4.82
CA HIS A 108 0.69 -9.32 5.93
C HIS A 108 -0.47 -8.90 6.82
N ILE A 109 -0.40 -9.25 8.09
CA ILE A 109 -1.38 -8.85 9.10
C ILE A 109 -0.76 -7.97 10.16
N ARG A 110 -1.59 -7.12 10.76
CA ARG A 110 -1.31 -6.45 12.04
C ARG A 110 -2.31 -6.93 13.07
N MET A 111 -1.82 -7.43 14.20
CA MET A 111 -2.66 -8.02 15.24
C MET A 111 -2.59 -7.24 16.54
N ASN A 112 -3.75 -7.05 17.15
CA ASN A 112 -3.89 -6.74 18.57
C ASN A 112 -4.61 -7.90 19.25
N ALA A 113 -4.21 -8.25 20.47
CA ALA A 113 -4.89 -9.26 21.26
C ALA A 113 -4.87 -8.88 22.75
N SER A 114 -6.00 -9.05 23.43
CA SER A 114 -6.13 -8.77 24.86
C SER A 114 -6.91 -9.87 25.57
N LEU A 115 -6.49 -10.17 26.79
CA LEU A 115 -7.25 -11.06 27.68
C LEU A 115 -8.53 -10.35 28.11
N LEU A 116 -9.65 -11.05 28.02
CA LEU A 116 -10.95 -10.65 28.52
C LEU A 116 -11.29 -11.59 29.68
N GLU A 117 -11.37 -11.04 30.88
CA GLU A 117 -11.88 -11.77 32.05
C GLU A 117 -13.40 -11.88 31.91
N SER A 118 -13.89 -13.09 31.59
CA SER A 118 -15.32 -13.42 31.61
C SER A 118 -15.64 -14.26 32.84
N ALA A 119 -16.89 -14.20 33.29
CA ALA A 119 -17.35 -14.85 34.53
C ALA A 119 -17.21 -16.38 34.51
N ASP A 120 -17.29 -17.01 33.33
CA ASP A 120 -17.21 -18.47 33.17
C ASP A 120 -15.82 -18.96 32.77
N THR A 121 -15.19 -18.34 31.75
CA THR A 121 -13.90 -18.76 31.22
C THR A 121 -13.08 -17.57 30.67
N PRO A 122 -11.75 -17.54 30.84
CA PRO A 122 -10.93 -16.50 30.23
C PRO A 122 -10.99 -16.60 28.70
N LEU A 123 -11.18 -15.46 28.05
CA LEU A 123 -11.24 -15.34 26.60
C LEU A 123 -10.15 -14.39 26.12
N VAL A 124 -9.70 -14.55 24.88
CA VAL A 124 -8.84 -13.59 24.20
C VAL A 124 -9.59 -12.99 23.04
N LEU A 125 -9.72 -11.67 23.05
CA LEU A 125 -10.19 -10.92 21.90
C LEU A 125 -8.99 -10.59 21.02
N MET A 126 -9.04 -11.02 19.76
CA MET A 126 -8.07 -10.67 18.74
C MET A 126 -8.72 -9.75 17.72
N ALA A 127 -7.99 -8.72 17.29
CA ALA A 127 -8.34 -7.86 16.18
C ALA A 127 -7.18 -7.89 15.17
N ILE A 128 -7.49 -8.32 13.95
CA ILE A 128 -6.53 -8.59 12.89
C ILE A 128 -6.85 -7.67 11.70
N GLU A 129 -5.88 -6.88 11.29
CA GLU A 129 -5.92 -6.01 10.12
C GLU A 129 -5.12 -6.66 8.98
N ASP A 130 -5.71 -6.80 7.78
CA ASP A 130 -4.95 -7.17 6.59
C ASP A 130 -4.22 -5.92 6.04
N ILE A 131 -2.92 -5.87 6.28
CA ILE A 131 -2.04 -4.79 5.81
C ILE A 131 -1.28 -5.18 4.53
N THR A 132 -1.63 -6.30 3.88
CA THR A 132 -1.04 -6.69 2.58
C THR A 132 -1.18 -5.58 1.54
N PRO A 133 -2.37 -4.96 1.35
CA PRO A 133 -2.51 -3.88 0.36
C PRO A 133 -1.64 -2.66 0.68
N LEU A 134 -1.46 -2.37 1.98
CA LEU A 134 -0.60 -1.28 2.44
C LEU A 134 0.86 -1.57 2.11
N LYS A 135 1.36 -2.78 2.42
CA LYS A 135 2.74 -3.19 2.12
C LYS A 135 3.03 -3.21 0.62
N GLU A 136 2.11 -3.71 -0.20
CA GLU A 136 2.23 -3.68 -1.66
C GLU A 136 2.32 -2.24 -2.20
N LEU A 137 1.55 -1.31 -1.62
CA LEU A 137 1.59 0.09 -2.02
C LEU A 137 2.90 0.77 -1.59
N GLU A 138 3.36 0.49 -0.37
CA GLU A 138 4.65 0.97 0.13
C GLU A 138 5.81 0.48 -0.74
N GLU A 139 5.78 -0.79 -1.15
CA GLU A 139 6.80 -1.39 -2.00
C GLU A 139 6.81 -0.77 -3.40
N LYS A 140 5.63 -0.63 -4.03
CA LYS A 140 5.50 0.11 -5.30
C LYS A 140 6.00 1.54 -5.18
N SER A 141 5.71 2.23 -4.08
CA SER A 141 6.21 3.59 -3.84
C SER A 141 7.74 3.60 -3.80
N LYS A 142 8.36 2.70 -3.04
CA LYS A 142 9.83 2.57 -2.96
C LYS A 142 10.46 2.25 -4.32
N GLU A 143 9.84 1.38 -5.11
CA GLU A 143 10.31 1.08 -6.47
C GLU A 143 10.26 2.31 -7.36
N THR A 144 9.16 3.09 -7.31
CA THR A 144 9.05 4.31 -8.12
C THR A 144 10.05 5.40 -7.71
N GLU A 145 10.37 5.49 -6.42
CA GLU A 145 11.39 6.40 -5.89
C GLU A 145 12.78 5.99 -6.39
N ARG A 146 13.14 4.71 -6.23
CA ARG A 146 14.41 4.16 -6.74
C ARG A 146 14.56 4.39 -8.23
N LEU A 147 13.51 4.14 -9.02
CA LEU A 147 13.50 4.39 -10.45
C LEU A 147 13.70 5.88 -10.76
N SER A 148 13.06 6.77 -10.00
CA SER A 148 13.20 8.22 -10.18
C SER A 148 14.63 8.69 -9.93
N LEU A 149 15.28 8.17 -8.89
CA LEU A 149 16.69 8.45 -8.60
C LEU A 149 17.61 7.95 -9.73
N SER A 150 17.40 6.72 -10.21
CA SER A 150 18.15 6.18 -11.36
C SER A 150 17.99 7.05 -12.61
N ILE A 151 16.76 7.48 -12.93
CA ILE A 151 16.47 8.39 -14.06
C ILE A 151 17.21 9.72 -13.90
N GLN A 152 17.26 10.27 -12.68
CA GLN A 152 17.99 11.50 -12.41
C GLN A 152 19.51 11.32 -12.59
N MET A 153 20.08 10.21 -12.12
CA MET A 153 21.50 9.90 -12.33
C MET A 153 21.84 9.78 -13.81
N ILE A 154 21.03 9.07 -14.59
CA ILE A 154 21.23 8.94 -16.04
C ILE A 154 21.11 10.31 -16.72
N ARG A 155 20.16 11.17 -16.30
CA ARG A 155 20.02 12.53 -16.81
C ARG A 155 21.29 13.35 -16.60
N ASN A 156 21.88 13.28 -15.42
CA ASN A 156 23.13 13.97 -15.11
C ASN A 156 24.29 13.40 -15.94
N ALA A 157 24.41 12.08 -16.05
CA ALA A 157 25.44 11.45 -16.89
C ALA A 157 25.32 11.85 -18.37
N ILE A 158 24.09 11.94 -18.91
CA ILE A 158 23.85 12.43 -20.27
C ILE A 158 24.34 13.87 -20.43
N HIS A 159 24.05 14.74 -19.47
CA HIS A 159 24.52 16.12 -19.49
C HIS A 159 26.06 16.18 -19.51
N ASP A 160 26.72 15.38 -18.67
CA ASP A 160 28.18 15.36 -18.57
C ASP A 160 28.85 14.74 -19.80
N LEU A 161 28.17 13.84 -20.52
CA LEU A 161 28.64 13.31 -21.81
C LEU A 161 28.46 14.32 -22.93
N ASN A 162 27.37 15.09 -22.93
CA ASN A 162 27.11 16.08 -23.97
C ASN A 162 28.18 17.18 -24.01
N GLN A 163 28.78 17.54 -22.86
CA GLN A 163 29.80 18.59 -22.77
C GLN A 163 31.07 18.29 -23.61
N PRO A 164 31.85 17.22 -23.33
CA PRO A 164 33.04 16.92 -24.11
C PRO A 164 32.73 16.49 -25.54
N LEU A 165 31.58 15.84 -25.79
CA LEU A 165 31.18 15.47 -27.16
C LEU A 165 30.92 16.70 -28.03
N SER A 166 30.20 17.70 -27.51
CA SER A 166 29.95 18.94 -28.24
C SER A 166 31.25 19.69 -28.54
N ALA A 167 32.19 19.72 -27.58
CA ALA A 167 33.51 20.32 -27.79
C ALA A 167 34.36 19.55 -28.81
N LEU A 168 34.31 18.21 -28.78
CA LEU A 168 35.03 17.34 -29.70
C LEU A 168 34.51 17.51 -31.13
N VAL A 169 33.19 17.46 -31.32
CA VAL A 169 32.56 17.68 -32.64
C VAL A 169 32.89 19.09 -33.15
N GLY A 170 32.71 20.13 -32.34
CA GLY A 170 33.00 21.50 -32.76
C GLY A 170 34.47 21.74 -33.13
N ASN A 171 35.43 21.16 -32.40
CA ASN A 171 36.85 21.25 -32.74
C ASN A 171 37.19 20.53 -34.05
N LEU A 172 36.57 19.37 -34.31
CA LEU A 172 36.79 18.64 -35.54
C LEU A 172 36.16 19.35 -36.75
N ASP A 173 34.96 19.94 -36.59
CA ASP A 173 34.33 20.78 -37.62
C ASP A 173 35.24 21.97 -38.01
N LEU A 174 35.85 22.63 -37.01
CA LEU A 174 36.81 23.71 -37.26
C LEU A 174 38.09 23.22 -37.95
N LEU A 175 38.63 22.06 -37.55
CA LEU A 175 39.81 21.47 -38.18
C LEU A 175 39.53 21.08 -39.63
N GLU A 176 38.35 20.56 -39.93
CA GLU A 176 37.96 20.20 -41.29
C GLU A 176 37.90 21.42 -42.22
N GLN A 177 37.41 22.56 -41.72
CA GLN A 177 37.34 23.82 -42.48
C GLN A 177 38.71 24.38 -42.88
N HIS A 178 39.77 24.06 -42.13
CA HIS A 178 41.13 24.57 -42.36
C HIS A 178 42.05 23.58 -43.09
N LEU A 179 41.59 22.34 -43.36
CA LEU A 179 42.36 21.32 -44.08
C LEU A 179 42.18 21.45 -45.59
N SER A 180 43.28 21.37 -46.35
CA SER A 180 43.24 21.29 -47.81
C SER A 180 42.56 19.99 -48.28
N VAL A 181 41.99 20.02 -49.50
CA VAL A 181 41.19 18.91 -50.05
C VAL A 181 42.00 17.61 -50.17
N ASP A 182 43.30 17.70 -50.47
CA ASP A 182 44.18 16.55 -50.67
C ASP A 182 44.94 16.11 -49.40
N ALA A 183 44.64 16.68 -48.24
CA ALA A 183 45.38 16.38 -47.01
C ALA A 183 45.08 14.94 -46.51
N PRO A 184 46.08 14.07 -46.29
CA PRO A 184 45.89 12.73 -45.72
C PRO A 184 45.21 12.73 -44.33
N LEU A 185 45.31 13.85 -43.62
CA LEU A 185 44.66 14.10 -42.33
C LEU A 185 43.15 14.32 -42.45
N ARG A 186 42.65 14.81 -43.60
CA ARG A 186 41.21 15.08 -43.80
C ARG A 186 40.36 13.82 -43.65
N ALA A 187 40.76 12.73 -44.30
CA ALA A 187 40.09 11.42 -44.18
C ALA A 187 40.13 10.85 -42.75
N ARG A 188 41.11 11.24 -41.91
CA ARG A 188 41.15 10.85 -40.49
C ARG A 188 40.20 11.70 -39.65
N VAL A 189 40.14 13.01 -39.89
CA VAL A 189 39.20 13.92 -39.20
C VAL A 189 37.75 13.54 -39.50
N GLU A 190 37.43 13.22 -40.76
CA GLU A 190 36.10 12.78 -41.20
C GLU A 190 35.64 11.52 -40.45
N LYS A 191 36.51 10.50 -40.32
CA LYS A 191 36.20 9.28 -39.54
C LYS A 191 35.97 9.54 -38.06
N ILE A 192 36.70 10.49 -37.46
CA ILE A 192 36.53 10.87 -36.06
C ILE A 192 35.20 11.63 -35.88
N LEU A 193 34.85 12.52 -36.82
CA LEU A 193 33.54 13.20 -36.85
C LEU A 193 32.39 12.21 -36.96
N GLU A 194 32.47 11.26 -37.89
CA GLU A 194 31.44 10.23 -38.06
C GLU A 194 31.25 9.42 -36.77
N SER A 195 32.35 9.03 -36.13
CA SER A 195 32.33 8.33 -34.84
C SER A 195 31.71 9.17 -33.72
N ALA A 196 32.08 10.45 -33.63
CA ALA A 196 31.58 11.38 -32.63
C ALA A 196 30.07 11.68 -32.77
N ASN A 197 29.61 11.84 -34.02
CA ASN A 197 28.21 11.99 -34.36
C ASN A 197 27.41 10.73 -34.01
N GLY A 198 27.98 9.54 -34.25
CA GLY A 198 27.40 8.27 -33.84
C GLY A 198 27.18 8.18 -32.32
N VAL A 199 28.16 8.58 -31.51
CA VAL A 199 28.03 8.61 -30.04
C VAL A 199 26.99 9.65 -29.61
N THR A 200 26.97 10.82 -30.23
CA THR A 200 25.98 11.87 -29.96
C THR A 200 24.55 11.37 -30.18
N GLU A 201 24.31 10.59 -31.24
CA GLU A 201 22.98 10.01 -31.51
C GLU A 201 22.59 8.92 -30.49
N VAL A 202 23.55 8.15 -29.96
CA VAL A 202 23.29 7.21 -28.86
C VAL A 202 22.87 7.95 -27.59
N VAL A 203 23.58 9.03 -27.25
CA VAL A 203 23.28 9.85 -26.07
C VAL A 203 21.91 10.53 -26.21
N ARG A 204 21.57 11.03 -27.40
CA ARG A 204 20.26 11.59 -27.71
C ARG A 204 19.12 10.57 -27.57
N ARG A 205 19.32 9.32 -28.00
CA ARG A 205 18.35 8.24 -27.80
C ARG A 205 18.13 7.93 -26.31
N LEU A 206 19.20 7.86 -25.52
CA LEU A 206 19.12 7.74 -24.06
C LEU A 206 18.37 8.90 -23.42
N GLN A 207 18.59 10.13 -23.92
CA GLN A 207 17.90 11.33 -23.43
C GLN A 207 16.38 11.23 -23.63
N MET A 208 15.92 10.72 -24.78
CA MET A 208 14.48 10.54 -25.03
C MET A 208 13.82 9.58 -24.03
N ILE A 209 14.49 8.48 -23.68
CA ILE A 209 13.98 7.50 -22.71
C ILE A 209 13.80 8.15 -21.33
N VAL A 210 14.77 8.97 -20.91
CA VAL A 210 14.80 9.64 -19.61
C VAL A 210 13.82 10.83 -19.53
N HIS A 211 13.40 11.39 -20.67
CA HIS A 211 12.46 12.52 -20.75
C HIS A 211 11.02 12.09 -21.09
N ALA A 212 10.76 10.80 -21.34
CA ALA A 212 9.40 10.31 -21.58
C ALA A 212 8.50 10.67 -20.39
N PRO A 213 7.34 11.33 -20.60
CA PRO A 213 6.50 11.80 -19.51
C PRO A 213 5.99 10.61 -18.69
N LYS A 214 6.14 10.67 -17.36
CA LYS A 214 5.36 9.82 -16.44
C LYS A 214 3.89 10.01 -16.81
N LYS A 215 3.21 8.93 -17.20
CA LYS A 215 1.75 8.91 -17.39
C LYS A 215 1.14 9.42 -16.09
N ARG A 216 0.72 10.69 -16.07
CA ARG A 216 0.15 11.36 -14.89
C ARG A 216 -1.20 10.69 -14.66
N GLU A 217 -1.31 9.86 -13.63
CA GLU A 217 -2.61 9.46 -13.11
C GLU A 217 -3.33 10.74 -12.67
N VAL A 218 -4.32 11.12 -13.47
CA VAL A 218 -5.25 12.19 -13.14
C VAL A 218 -6.26 11.61 -12.14
N LEU A 219 -5.84 11.44 -10.89
CA LEU A 219 -6.76 11.46 -9.76
C LEU A 219 -6.78 12.90 -9.24
N ARG A 220 -7.48 13.77 -9.97
CA ARG A 220 -7.96 15.02 -9.37
C ARG A 220 -8.97 14.62 -8.30
N ALA A 221 -8.54 14.79 -7.05
CA ALA A 221 -9.40 14.90 -5.89
C ALA A 221 -10.65 15.70 -6.26
N GLY A 222 -11.82 15.09 -6.02
CA GLY A 222 -13.09 15.79 -6.03
C GLY A 222 -12.98 16.97 -5.08
N THR A 223 -12.92 18.16 -5.66
CA THR A 223 -13.04 19.42 -4.93
C THR A 223 -14.49 19.52 -4.51
N THR A 224 -14.78 19.05 -3.30
CA THR A 224 -16.01 19.40 -2.59
C THR A 224 -15.99 20.91 -2.41
N ARG A 225 -16.80 21.62 -3.21
CA ARG A 225 -17.12 23.03 -2.97
C ARG A 225 -17.71 23.15 -1.56
N PRO A 226 -17.22 24.02 -0.68
CA PRO A 226 -17.98 24.38 0.50
C PRO A 226 -19.17 25.25 0.06
N MET A 227 -20.37 24.81 0.45
CA MET A 227 -21.61 25.59 0.40
C MET A 227 -21.41 26.89 1.17
N ALA A 228 -21.43 28.03 0.47
CA ALA A 228 -21.53 29.34 1.10
C ALA A 228 -22.98 29.57 1.55
N TYR A 229 -23.23 29.43 2.85
CA TYR A 229 -24.44 29.91 3.50
C TYR A 229 -24.18 31.32 4.04
N GLY A 230 -25.05 32.28 3.72
CA GLY A 230 -25.23 33.49 4.51
C GLY A 230 -24.86 34.82 3.85
N ARG A 231 -25.83 35.46 3.21
CA ARG A 231 -26.20 36.85 3.53
C ARG A 231 -27.63 37.13 3.04
N ILE A 232 -28.51 37.29 4.01
CA ILE A 232 -29.85 37.84 3.83
C ILE A 232 -29.63 39.36 3.75
N ASP A 233 -29.71 39.93 2.55
CA ASP A 233 -29.81 41.37 2.39
C ASP A 233 -31.27 41.78 2.65
N ARG A 234 -31.48 42.42 3.80
CA ARG A 234 -32.65 43.27 4.06
C ARG A 234 -32.22 44.72 3.84
N GLY A 235 -32.54 45.28 2.69
CA GLY A 235 -32.56 46.72 2.43
C GLY A 235 -33.90 47.02 1.73
N ALA A 236 -34.91 47.43 2.48
CA ALA A 236 -35.22 48.85 2.73
C ALA A 236 -35.76 49.52 1.47
N GLY A 237 -37.09 49.57 1.40
CA GLY A 237 -37.78 50.44 0.47
C GLY A 237 -37.50 51.90 0.78
N HIS A 238 -37.38 52.70 -0.27
CA HIS A 238 -37.64 54.12 -0.18
C HIS A 238 -38.32 54.60 -1.45
N ASP A 239 -39.42 55.31 -1.18
CA ASP A 239 -40.34 55.97 -2.07
C ASP A 239 -39.71 57.10 -2.90
N SER A 240 -40.15 57.13 -4.17
CA SER A 240 -40.71 58.29 -4.89
C SER A 240 -39.78 59.37 -5.47
N PRO A 241 -40.27 60.18 -6.44
CA PRO A 241 -41.59 60.17 -7.10
C PRO A 241 -41.62 59.70 -8.56
#